data_AF-A0A068WX77-F1
#
_entry.id   AF-A0A068WX77-F1
#
_cell.length_a   1.000
_cell.length_b   1.000
_cell.length_c   1.000
_cell.angle_alpha   90.00
_cell.angle_beta   90.00
_cell.angle_gamma   90.00
#
_symmetry.space_group_name_H-M   'P 1'
#
loop_
_entity.id
_entity.type
_entity.pdbx_description
1 polymer ?
#
loop_
_entity_poly.entity_id
_entity_poly.type
_entity_poly.pdbx_seq_one_letter_code
_entity_poly.pdbx_strand_id
1 'polypeptide(L)'
;MVQSVFDVIAWHCLDNCAFAYLLMGTVSGFGSHSVAGHVISEHYLFADNLVTHSYYGLLNIPLFNVGYHVEHHDFPYIPFTRLHKLKELAPEFYNHLPYHSSLCR
;
A
#
# COMPACT_ATOMS: atom_id res chain seq x y z
N MET A 1 -13.65 -15.70 11.01
CA MET A 1 -13.99 -17.15 10.90
C MET A 1 -13.29 -17.81 9.72
N VAL A 2 -13.37 -17.27 8.49
CA VAL A 2 -12.71 -17.86 7.30
C VAL A 2 -11.18 -17.95 7.45
N GLN A 3 -10.51 -16.88 7.90
CA GLN A 3 -9.05 -16.86 8.08
C GLN A 3 -8.56 -17.99 9.01
N SER A 4 -9.19 -18.14 10.18
CA SER A 4 -8.79 -19.17 11.16
C SER A 4 -8.97 -20.60 10.63
N VAL A 5 -10.00 -20.85 9.82
CA VAL A 5 -10.21 -22.16 9.18
C VAL A 5 -9.12 -22.43 8.15
N PHE A 6 -8.79 -21.44 7.32
CA PHE A 6 -7.68 -21.55 6.36
C PHE A 6 -6.35 -21.83 7.06
N ASP A 7 -6.05 -21.11 8.15
CA ASP A 7 -4.82 -21.26 8.91
C ASP A 7 -4.66 -22.67 9.50
N VAL A 8 -5.74 -23.24 10.06
CA VAL A 8 -5.75 -24.62 10.58
C VAL A 8 -5.53 -25.64 9.45
N ILE A 9 -6.19 -25.47 8.30
CA ILE A 9 -6.01 -26.34 7.14
C ILE A 9 -4.56 -26.25 6.63
N ALA A 10 -4.03 -25.04 6.48
CA ALA A 10 -2.66 -24.81 6.02
C ALA A 10 -1.64 -25.44 6.97
N TRP A 11 -1.83 -25.29 8.28
CA TRP A 11 -0.96 -25.91 9.29
C TRP A 11 -0.97 -27.45 9.20
N HIS A 12 -2.15 -28.06 9.06
CA HIS A 12 -2.27 -29.52 8.94
C HIS A 12 -1.76 -30.07 7.60
N CYS A 13 -1.91 -29.33 6.50
CA CYS A 13 -1.52 -29.80 5.17
C CYS A 13 -0.06 -29.51 4.80
N LEU A 14 0.55 -28.45 5.36
CA LEU A 14 1.85 -27.92 4.93
C LEU A 14 2.93 -27.94 6.03
N ASP A 15 2.61 -28.46 7.21
CA ASP A 15 3.50 -28.57 8.39
C ASP A 15 3.86 -27.20 9.03
N ASN A 16 4.54 -27.27 10.18
CA ASN A 16 4.94 -26.16 11.02
C ASN A 16 5.83 -25.15 10.28
N CYS A 17 6.70 -25.60 9.38
CA CYS A 17 7.60 -24.73 8.63
C CYS A 17 6.83 -23.76 7.73
N ALA A 18 5.80 -24.23 7.02
CA ALA A 18 4.97 -23.38 6.18
C ALA A 18 4.14 -22.41 7.04
N PHE A 19 3.59 -22.88 8.16
CA PHE A 19 2.84 -22.02 9.07
C PHE A 19 3.72 -20.92 9.70
N ALA A 20 4.92 -21.26 10.15
CA ALA A 20 5.90 -20.30 10.66
C ALA A 20 6.32 -19.30 9.58
N TYR A 21 6.53 -19.76 8.34
CA TYR A 21 6.81 -18.89 7.20
C TYR A 21 5.71 -17.85 6.97
N LEU A 22 4.43 -18.26 6.98
CA LEU A 22 3.29 -17.35 6.80
C LEU A 22 3.18 -16.32 7.94
N LEU A 23 3.39 -16.76 9.19
CA LEU A 23 3.41 -15.88 10.37
C LEU A 23 4.55 -14.85 10.29
N MET A 24 5.78 -15.32 10.07
CA MET A 24 6.95 -14.45 9.96
C MET A 24 6.84 -13.51 8.76
N GLY A 25 6.30 -13.99 7.64
CA GLY A 25 6.03 -13.18 6.46
C GLY A 25 5.02 -12.07 6.75
N THR A 26 3.96 -12.35 7.49
CA THR A 26 2.95 -11.35 7.90
C THR A 26 3.56 -10.28 8.81
N VAL A 27 4.31 -10.71 9.84
CA VAL A 27 5.00 -9.78 10.76
C VAL A 27 6.02 -8.95 10.00
N SER A 28 6.73 -9.53 9.03
CA SER A 28 7.70 -8.81 8.23
C SER A 28 7.02 -7.80 7.30
N GLY A 29 6.00 -8.21 6.56
CA GLY A 29 5.32 -7.37 5.55
C GLY A 29 4.56 -6.15 6.10
N PHE A 30 4.08 -6.23 7.35
CA PHE A 30 3.42 -5.10 8.04
C PHE A 30 4.24 -4.53 9.21
N GLY A 31 5.43 -5.07 9.48
CA GLY A 31 6.23 -4.73 10.65
C GLY A 31 7.40 -3.82 10.34
N SER A 32 8.54 -4.12 10.95
CA SER A 32 9.68 -3.21 11.09
C SER A 32 10.53 -3.10 9.81
N HIS A 33 9.95 -2.65 8.70
CA HIS A 33 10.71 -2.22 7.53
C HIS A 33 10.25 -0.83 7.05
N SER A 34 11.17 -0.06 6.47
CA SER A 34 10.92 1.32 6.05
C SER A 34 9.71 1.46 5.12
N VAL A 35 9.50 0.51 4.22
CA VAL A 35 8.36 0.48 3.30
C VAL A 35 7.00 0.38 4.01
N ALA A 36 6.91 -0.19 5.21
CA ALA A 36 5.65 -0.31 5.94
C ALA A 36 5.17 1.07 6.40
N GLY A 37 6.09 2.04 6.49
CA GLY A 37 5.79 3.45 6.70
C GLY A 37 4.95 4.11 5.61
N HIS A 38 4.75 3.48 4.43
CA HIS A 38 3.87 4.04 3.39
C HIS A 38 2.44 4.27 3.91
N VAL A 39 1.94 3.39 4.79
CA VAL A 39 0.63 3.55 5.43
C VAL A 39 0.55 4.86 6.21
N ILE A 40 1.65 5.25 6.86
CA ILE A 40 1.74 6.51 7.59
C ILE A 40 1.69 7.65 6.57
N SER A 41 2.56 7.67 5.55
CA SER A 41 2.54 8.75 4.55
C SER A 41 1.21 8.89 3.80
N GLU A 42 0.48 7.79 3.60
CA GLU A 42 -0.80 7.81 2.90
C GLU A 42 -1.98 8.25 3.78
N HIS A 43 -1.87 8.12 5.12
CA HIS A 43 -2.98 8.38 6.06
C HIS A 43 -2.61 9.38 7.16
N TYR A 44 -1.56 10.18 6.98
CA TYR A 44 -1.13 11.19 7.96
C TYR A 44 -1.94 12.48 7.83
N LEU A 45 -2.99 12.62 8.64
CA LEU A 45 -4.01 13.69 8.52
C LEU A 45 -3.64 15.08 9.12
N PHE A 46 -2.37 15.40 9.36
CA PHE A 46 -2.05 16.53 10.25
C PHE A 46 -2.27 17.95 9.68
N ALA A 47 -2.57 18.12 8.38
CA ALA A 47 -2.66 19.45 7.78
C ALA A 47 -3.80 19.67 6.76
N ASP A 48 -4.38 18.62 6.17
CA ASP A 48 -5.27 18.75 5.01
C ASP A 48 -6.62 18.04 5.22
N ASN A 49 -7.70 18.54 4.61
CA ASN A 49 -9.05 17.92 4.65
C ASN A 49 -9.17 16.64 3.77
N LEU A 50 -8.05 16.04 3.38
CA LEU A 50 -8.00 14.83 2.55
C LEU A 50 -7.95 13.59 3.45
N VAL A 51 -8.71 12.56 3.08
CA VAL A 51 -8.75 11.29 3.82
C VAL A 51 -7.45 10.49 3.64
N THR A 52 -6.81 10.65 2.47
CA THR A 52 -5.56 9.97 2.12
C THR A 52 -4.72 10.83 1.17
N HIS A 53 -3.43 10.53 1.10
CA HIS A 53 -2.46 11.24 0.26
C HIS A 53 -1.70 10.28 -0.65
N SER A 54 -1.30 10.76 -1.83
CA SER A 54 -0.43 10.02 -2.73
C SER A 54 1.05 10.19 -2.36
N TYR A 55 1.85 9.15 -2.60
CA TYR A 55 3.31 9.12 -2.48
C TYR A 55 3.96 8.90 -3.86
N TYR A 56 4.73 9.88 -4.32
CA TYR A 56 5.43 9.82 -5.62
C TYR A 56 6.96 9.74 -5.48
N GLY A 57 7.46 9.34 -4.31
CA GLY A 57 8.90 9.19 -4.08
C GLY A 57 9.52 7.96 -4.76
N LEU A 58 10.84 7.82 -4.65
CA LEU A 58 11.60 6.79 -5.37
C LEU A 58 11.16 5.35 -5.05
N LEU A 59 10.69 5.11 -3.82
CA LEU A 59 10.22 3.78 -3.42
C LEU A 59 8.92 3.38 -4.11
N ASN A 60 8.23 4.30 -4.79
CA ASN A 60 7.02 3.97 -5.52
C ASN A 60 7.29 2.99 -6.68
N ILE A 61 8.50 3.06 -7.27
CA ILE A 61 8.92 2.17 -8.37
C ILE A 61 9.02 0.69 -7.92
N PRO A 62 9.83 0.33 -6.91
CA PRO A 62 9.89 -1.05 -6.43
C PRO A 62 8.59 -1.51 -5.77
N LEU A 63 7.71 -0.58 -5.38
CA LEU A 63 6.37 -0.88 -4.86
C LEU A 63 5.29 -0.89 -5.94
N PHE A 64 5.66 -1.03 -7.22
CA PHE A 64 4.72 -1.19 -8.34
C PHE A 64 3.69 -0.06 -8.48
N ASN A 65 4.07 1.17 -8.10
CA ASN A 65 3.24 2.37 -8.18
C ASN A 65 2.02 2.39 -7.23
N VAL A 66 2.06 1.66 -6.11
CA VAL A 66 0.99 1.70 -5.09
C VAL A 66 0.79 3.08 -4.45
N GLY A 67 1.82 3.93 -4.47
CA GLY A 67 1.76 5.28 -3.93
C GLY A 67 0.90 6.25 -4.74
N TYR A 68 0.38 5.87 -5.91
CA TYR A 68 -0.73 6.60 -6.56
C TYR A 68 -2.05 6.32 -5.82
N HIS A 69 -2.08 6.69 -4.54
CA HIS A 69 -3.05 6.20 -3.58
C HIS A 69 -4.42 6.85 -3.76
N VAL A 70 -4.47 8.17 -3.94
CA VAL A 70 -5.72 8.90 -4.24
C VAL A 70 -6.30 8.40 -5.57
N GLU A 71 -5.45 8.26 -6.59
CA GLU A 71 -5.86 7.75 -7.90
C GLU A 71 -6.41 6.32 -7.82
N HIS A 72 -5.84 5.49 -6.94
CA HIS A 72 -6.34 4.14 -6.69
C HIS A 72 -7.70 4.15 -5.99
N HIS A 73 -7.92 5.03 -5.00
CA HIS A 73 -9.21 5.14 -4.33
C HIS A 73 -10.32 5.62 -5.27
N ASP A 74 -10.01 6.54 -6.19
CA ASP A 74 -10.96 6.98 -7.21
C ASP A 74 -11.26 5.88 -8.24
N PHE A 75 -10.22 5.13 -8.67
CA PHE A 75 -10.32 4.12 -9.72
C PHE A 75 -9.66 2.79 -9.31
N PRO A 76 -10.26 2.02 -8.38
CA PRO A 76 -9.63 0.84 -7.77
C PRO A 76 -9.40 -0.31 -8.76
N TYR A 77 -10.04 -0.26 -9.92
CA TYR A 77 -9.92 -1.27 -10.97
C TYR A 77 -8.81 -0.97 -12.00
N ILE A 78 -8.15 0.18 -11.92
CA ILE A 78 -6.96 0.45 -12.73
C ILE A 78 -5.75 -0.21 -12.05
N PRO A 79 -4.98 -1.05 -12.77
CA PRO A 79 -3.76 -1.63 -12.20
C PRO A 79 -2.80 -0.55 -11.74
N PHE A 80 -2.16 -0.72 -10.57
CA PHE A 80 -1.20 0.25 -10.03
C PHE A 80 -0.13 0.67 -11.05
N THR A 81 0.34 -0.28 -11.86
CA THR A 81 1.31 -0.04 -12.94
C THR A 81 0.85 0.97 -14.01
N ARG A 82 -0.44 1.33 -14.05
CA ARG A 82 -1.04 2.27 -15.01
C ARG A 82 -1.60 3.54 -14.36
N LEU A 83 -1.59 3.67 -13.04
CA LEU A 83 -2.18 4.84 -12.37
C LEU A 83 -1.46 6.16 -12.69
N HIS A 84 -0.16 6.12 -13.00
CA HIS A 84 0.55 7.31 -13.51
C HIS A 84 -0.11 7.91 -14.76
N LYS A 85 -0.67 7.06 -15.64
CA LYS A 85 -1.37 7.52 -16.85
C LYS A 85 -2.70 8.18 -16.52
N LEU A 86 -3.40 7.70 -15.48
CA LEU A 86 -4.62 8.34 -15.01
C LEU A 86 -4.32 9.77 -14.54
N LYS A 87 -3.26 9.93 -13.74
CA LYS A 87 -2.81 11.26 -13.29
C LYS A 87 -2.46 12.18 -14.47
N GLU A 88 -1.76 11.65 -15.48
CA GLU A 88 -1.43 12.39 -16.71
C GLU A 88 -2.66 12.78 -17.55
N LEU A 89 -3.70 11.93 -17.57
CA LEU A 89 -4.93 12.15 -18.33
C LEU A 89 -5.88 13.16 -17.66
N ALA A 90 -5.81 13.28 -16.35
CA ALA A 90 -6.74 14.08 -15.54
C ALA A 90 -5.99 15.02 -14.55
N PRO A 91 -5.03 15.84 -15.02
CA PRO A 91 -4.16 16.64 -14.17
C PRO A 91 -4.91 17.67 -13.31
N GLU A 92 -6.07 18.14 -13.77
CA GLU A 92 -6.94 19.07 -13.07
C GLU A 92 -7.45 18.53 -11.72
N PHE A 93 -7.58 17.21 -11.59
CA PHE A 93 -8.02 16.56 -10.35
C PHE A 93 -6.87 16.28 -9.39
N TYR A 94 -5.66 16.07 -9.89
CA TYR A 94 -4.56 15.51 -9.09
C TYR A 94 -3.38 16.47 -8.84
N ASN A 95 -3.07 17.38 -9.76
CA ASN A 95 -1.84 18.18 -9.65
C ASN A 95 -1.87 19.23 -8.54
N HIS A 96 -3.06 19.61 -8.07
CA HIS A 96 -3.22 20.56 -6.97
C HIS A 96 -3.27 19.86 -5.60
N LEU A 97 -3.35 18.53 -5.56
CA LEU A 97 -3.43 17.78 -4.32
C LEU A 97 -2.05 17.70 -3.65
N PRO A 98 -1.98 17.82 -2.31
CA PRO A 98 -0.77 17.55 -1.57
C PRO A 98 -0.35 16.09 -1.73
N TYR A 99 0.96 15.85 -1.81
CA TYR A 99 1.55 14.52 -1.95
C TYR A 99 2.88 14.44 -1.20
N HIS A 100 3.29 13.23 -0.83
CA HIS A 100 4.57 12.97 -0.20
C HIS A 100 5.62 12.49 -1.20
N SER A 101 6.88 12.83 -0.94
CA SER A 101 8.05 12.32 -1.68
C SER A 101 8.99 11.50 -0.81
N SER A 102 8.80 11.53 0.51
CA SER A 102 9.47 10.68 1.50
C SER A 102 8.44 9.92 2.33
N LEU A 103 8.81 8.74 2.84
CA LEU A 103 7.93 7.92 3.70
C LEU A 103 7.77 8.48 5.12
N CYS A 104 8.64 9.44 5.51
CA CYS A 104 8.69 9.99 6.86
C CYS A 104 8.51 11.52 6.90
N ARG A 105 8.37 12.18 5.75
CA ARG A 105 8.21 13.64 5.61
C ARG A 105 7.43 13.99 4.34
#